data_AF-A0A9K3HYN3-F1
#
_entry.id   AF-A0A9K3HYN3-F1
#
_cell.length_a   1.000
_cell.length_b   1.000
_cell.length_c   1.000
_cell.angle_alpha   90.00
_cell.angle_beta   90.00
_cell.angle_gamma   90.00
#
_symmetry.space_group_name_H-M   'P 1'
#
loop_
_entity.id
_entity.type
_entity.pdbx_description
1 polymer ?
#
loop_
_entity_poly.entity_id
_entity_poly.type
_entity_poly.pdbx_seq_one_letter_code
_entity_poly.pdbx_strand_id
1 'polypeptide(L)'
;MGKIASDKCHKWVFKEPSECDQSISNYWQSSFDASPVEVRRIFTMGLPSHHAGQILFGPNYVYLYFMMGDGGGGDLYNFAQNKSLLANFAQNKSLLAKIMRFDVNDIPSESEVTRLRLWGNYSIPSDNPYIEDKDLKPEIWALGLQNPWRCSFDSERPSYFMCGDVGQNDYEEMDIITKNGNYGWRIILVI
;
A
#
# COMPACT_ATOMS: atom_id res chain seq x y z
N MET A 1 26.37 5.46 34.14
CA MET A 1 25.77 6.30 33.08
C MET A 1 25.91 5.56 31.76
N GLY A 2 24.91 5.29 30.94
CA GLY A 2 23.47 5.51 31.01
C GLY A 2 22.77 4.37 30.27
N LYS A 3 21.54 4.04 30.66
CA LYS A 3 20.69 3.06 29.97
C LYS A 3 19.99 3.78 28.82
N ILE A 4 20.05 3.21 27.62
CA ILE A 4 19.13 3.57 26.51
C ILE A 4 18.20 2.37 26.35
N ALA A 5 16.92 2.57 26.66
CA ALA A 5 15.87 1.61 26.39
C ALA A 5 15.61 1.61 24.88
N SER A 6 15.79 0.45 24.24
CA SER A 6 15.33 0.20 22.87
C SER A 6 14.00 -0.51 22.97
N ASP A 7 12.92 0.25 22.97
CA ASP A 7 11.57 -0.31 22.96
C ASP A 7 11.30 -0.96 21.59
N LYS A 8 11.26 -2.30 21.59
CA LYS A 8 10.56 -3.21 20.67
C LYS A 8 10.41 -2.71 19.22
N CYS A 9 11.47 -2.85 18.42
CA CYS A 9 11.37 -2.81 16.97
C CYS A 9 10.60 -4.04 16.45
N HIS A 10 9.34 -3.87 16.05
CA HIS A 10 8.67 -4.84 15.20
C HIS A 10 9.34 -4.82 13.81
N LYS A 11 10.24 -5.78 13.57
CA LYS A 11 10.84 -6.00 12.25
C LYS A 11 9.93 -6.93 11.46
N TRP A 12 9.31 -6.40 10.41
CA TRP A 12 8.51 -7.19 9.48
C TRP A 12 9.39 -7.64 8.32
N VAL A 13 9.51 -8.95 8.11
CA VAL A 13 10.22 -9.55 6.98
C VAL A 13 9.19 -10.13 6.03
N PHE A 14 9.09 -9.58 4.83
CA PHE A 14 8.26 -10.12 3.75
C PHE A 14 9.18 -10.85 2.77
N LYS A 15 8.87 -12.11 2.48
CA LYS A 15 9.54 -12.90 1.44
C LYS A 15 8.49 -13.31 0.41
N GLU A 16 8.77 -13.03 -0.86
CA GLU A 16 7.89 -13.44 -1.95
C GLU A 16 7.84 -14.97 -2.04
N PRO A 17 6.65 -15.57 -2.21
CA PRO A 17 6.56 -17.00 -2.45
C PRO A 17 7.06 -17.30 -3.86
N SER A 18 8.17 -18.04 -3.98
CA SER A 18 8.46 -18.78 -5.19
C SER A 18 7.40 -19.88 -5.34
N GLU A 19 6.89 -20.04 -6.55
CA GLU A 19 5.76 -20.90 -6.94
C GLU A 19 5.66 -22.23 -6.15
N CYS A 20 4.43 -22.54 -5.73
CA CYS A 20 4.01 -23.81 -5.13
C CYS A 20 4.78 -24.27 -3.90
N ASP A 21 4.59 -23.60 -2.76
CA ASP A 21 4.82 -24.25 -1.46
C ASP A 21 3.58 -24.10 -0.55
N GLN A 22 2.98 -25.23 -0.19
CA GLN A 22 1.79 -25.30 0.67
C GLN A 22 2.15 -25.25 2.15
N SER A 23 3.45 -25.16 2.49
CA SER A 23 3.93 -25.10 3.87
C SER A 23 4.51 -23.74 4.21
N ILE A 24 3.75 -22.92 4.93
CA ILE A 24 4.14 -21.58 5.39
C ILE A 24 5.22 -21.67 6.52
N SER A 25 5.56 -22.87 7.01
CA SER A 25 6.32 -23.02 8.26
C SER A 25 7.85 -22.88 8.14
N ASN A 26 8.43 -22.87 6.94
CA ASN A 26 9.88 -23.14 6.78
C ASN A 26 10.73 -21.96 6.31
N TYR A 27 10.24 -20.72 6.32
CA TYR A 27 11.02 -19.56 5.90
C TYR A 27 11.53 -18.71 7.08
N TRP A 28 12.70 -19.07 7.62
CA TRP A 28 13.44 -18.23 8.57
C TRP A 28 14.92 -18.16 8.17
N GLN A 29 15.42 -16.95 7.85
CA GLN A 29 16.86 -16.67 7.87
C GLN A 29 17.14 -15.48 8.79
N SER A 30 17.91 -15.81 9.83
CA SER A 30 18.66 -15.00 10.79
C SER A 30 18.40 -13.48 10.83
N SER A 31 17.42 -13.09 11.63
CA SER A 31 17.57 -11.96 12.55
C SER A 31 16.73 -12.27 13.78
N PHE A 32 17.36 -12.37 14.96
CA PHE A 32 16.76 -12.71 16.26
C PHE A 32 15.41 -13.41 16.14
N ASP A 33 15.38 -14.75 16.26
CA ASP A 33 14.17 -15.55 16.15
C ASP A 33 13.01 -14.92 16.94
N ALA A 34 12.20 -14.13 16.24
CA ALA A 34 10.92 -13.72 16.72
C ALA A 34 10.08 -14.99 16.63
N SER A 35 9.68 -15.53 17.78
CA SER A 35 8.62 -16.53 17.84
C SER A 35 7.32 -15.77 18.00
N PRO A 36 6.65 -15.38 16.90
CA PRO A 36 5.39 -14.67 17.01
C PRO A 36 4.37 -15.56 17.71
N VAL A 37 3.72 -15.02 18.75
CA VAL A 37 2.62 -15.69 19.43
C VAL A 37 1.38 -15.77 18.52
N GLU A 38 1.30 -14.86 17.54
CA GLU A 38 0.23 -14.78 16.54
C GLU A 38 0.78 -14.28 15.20
N VAL A 39 0.34 -14.90 14.11
CA VAL A 39 0.56 -14.42 12.73
C VAL A 39 -0.80 -14.12 12.11
N ARG A 40 -0.95 -12.92 11.56
CA ARG A 40 -2.17 -12.49 10.89
C ARG A 40 -1.89 -12.05 9.46
N ARG A 41 -2.74 -12.53 8.55
CA ARG A 41 -2.79 -12.03 7.17
C ARG A 41 -3.63 -10.76 7.14
N ILE A 42 -2.99 -9.63 6.87
CA ILE A 42 -3.64 -8.32 6.76
C ILE A 42 -4.22 -8.12 5.37
N PHE A 43 -3.45 -8.40 4.32
CA PHE A 43 -3.84 -8.15 2.94
C PHE A 43 -3.19 -9.21 2.03
N THR A 44 -3.86 -9.57 0.94
CA THR A 44 -3.29 -10.47 -0.07
C THR A 44 -3.71 -9.99 -1.45
N MET A 45 -2.72 -9.85 -2.33
CA MET A 45 -2.93 -9.47 -3.71
C MET A 45 -1.90 -10.16 -4.57
N GLY A 46 -2.31 -10.64 -5.74
CA GLY A 46 -1.37 -11.11 -6.75
C GLY A 46 -0.58 -9.94 -7.30
N LEU A 47 0.73 -10.11 -7.41
CA LEU A 47 1.64 -9.08 -7.91
C LEU A 47 1.90 -9.34 -9.41
N PRO A 48 1.35 -8.53 -10.35
CA PRO A 48 1.62 -8.56 -11.83
C PRO A 48 3.08 -8.24 -12.30
N SER A 49 3.38 -7.14 -13.01
CA SER A 49 4.73 -6.53 -13.10
C SER A 49 4.66 -5.12 -12.47
N HIS A 50 5.77 -4.40 -12.27
CA HIS A 50 5.77 -3.03 -11.71
C HIS A 50 4.97 -2.89 -10.39
N HIS A 51 5.41 -3.57 -9.34
CA HIS A 51 4.63 -3.63 -8.09
C HIS A 51 4.86 -2.52 -7.12
N ALA A 52 6.02 -1.86 -7.20
CA ALA A 52 6.67 -1.19 -6.09
C ALA A 52 6.80 -2.13 -4.87
N GLY A 53 5.70 -2.35 -4.15
CA GLY A 53 5.58 -3.32 -3.08
C GLY A 53 6.10 -2.81 -1.73
N GLN A 54 6.55 -1.55 -1.66
CA GLN A 54 7.04 -1.00 -0.42
C GLN A 54 5.90 -0.82 0.58
N ILE A 55 6.17 -1.25 1.81
CA ILE A 55 5.33 -1.04 2.98
C ILE A 55 6.12 -0.19 3.97
N LEU A 56 5.47 0.81 4.57
CA LEU A 56 6.06 1.58 5.66
C LEU A 56 4.99 2.09 6.62
N PHE A 57 5.38 2.34 7.86
CA PHE A 57 4.50 3.01 8.81
C PHE A 57 4.64 4.53 8.69
N GLY A 58 3.50 5.22 8.81
CA GLY A 58 3.48 6.67 8.86
C GLY A 58 4.08 7.25 10.13
N PRO A 59 4.11 8.58 10.24
CA PRO A 59 4.49 9.27 11.47
C PRO A 59 3.69 8.73 12.66
N ASN A 60 4.36 8.54 13.79
CA ASN A 60 3.80 7.97 15.03
C ASN A 60 3.37 6.48 14.95
N TYR A 61 3.70 5.77 13.87
CA TYR A 61 3.50 4.31 13.72
C TYR A 61 2.04 3.81 13.81
N VAL A 62 1.07 4.70 13.61
CA VAL A 62 -0.35 4.37 13.75
C VAL A 62 -0.89 3.68 12.50
N TYR A 63 -0.55 4.19 11.32
CA TYR A 63 -1.10 3.72 10.05
C TYR A 63 -0.03 3.10 9.17
N LEU A 64 -0.42 2.04 8.46
CA LEU A 64 0.39 1.35 7.47
C LEU A 64 0.13 1.96 6.10
N TYR A 65 1.18 2.34 5.39
CA TYR A 65 1.14 2.75 3.99
C TYR A 65 1.68 1.64 3.11
N PHE A 66 0.99 1.40 1.99
CA PHE A 66 1.37 0.38 1.02
C PHE A 66 1.36 0.98 -0.38
N MET A 67 2.51 0.88 -1.05
CA MET A 67 2.73 1.38 -2.40
C MET A 67 2.46 0.27 -3.41
N MET A 68 1.63 0.59 -4.40
CA MET A 68 1.30 -0.33 -5.49
C MET A 68 1.46 0.35 -6.83
N GLY A 69 2.24 -0.26 -7.71
CA GLY A 69 2.37 0.19 -9.10
C GLY A 69 1.23 -0.29 -10.01
N ASP A 70 1.31 0.09 -11.27
CA ASP A 70 0.23 -0.02 -12.26
C ASP A 70 0.00 -1.43 -12.81
N GLY A 71 0.90 -2.36 -12.51
CA GLY A 71 0.86 -3.72 -13.01
C GLY A 71 1.69 -3.97 -14.27
N GLY A 72 2.37 -2.94 -14.79
CA GLY A 72 3.13 -2.96 -16.03
C GLY A 72 2.26 -2.78 -17.26
N GLY A 73 2.93 -2.66 -18.41
CA GLY A 73 2.24 -2.56 -19.71
C GLY A 73 1.62 -1.20 -20.02
N GLY A 74 2.06 -0.12 -19.35
CA GLY A 74 1.58 1.25 -19.66
C GLY A 74 0.15 1.51 -19.19
N ASP A 75 -0.29 0.80 -18.14
CA ASP A 75 -1.64 0.86 -17.59
C ASP A 75 -2.76 0.76 -18.64
N LEU A 76 -2.75 -0.26 -19.53
CA LEU A 76 -3.72 -0.38 -20.65
C LEU A 76 -5.19 -0.21 -20.24
N TYR A 77 -5.55 -0.61 -19.03
CA TYR A 77 -6.91 -0.57 -18.49
C TYR A 77 -7.21 0.68 -17.64
N ASN A 78 -6.29 1.66 -17.64
CA ASN A 78 -6.39 2.94 -16.95
C ASN A 78 -6.58 2.79 -15.43
N PHE A 79 -6.12 1.71 -14.82
CA PHE A 79 -6.21 1.41 -13.39
C PHE A 79 -5.71 2.55 -12.51
N ALA A 80 -4.70 3.29 -12.97
CA ALA A 80 -4.14 4.43 -12.26
C ALA A 80 -5.16 5.54 -11.99
N GLN A 81 -6.13 5.71 -12.90
CA GLN A 81 -7.25 6.63 -12.77
C GLN A 81 -8.57 5.92 -12.48
N ASN A 82 -8.62 4.59 -12.61
CA ASN A 82 -9.88 3.88 -12.73
C ASN A 82 -10.73 3.96 -11.46
N LYS A 83 -11.90 4.53 -11.67
CA LYS A 83 -13.00 4.75 -10.75
C LYS A 83 -14.04 3.60 -10.79
N SER A 84 -14.03 2.73 -11.79
CA SER A 84 -14.82 1.47 -11.82
C SER A 84 -14.49 0.76 -13.13
N LEU A 85 -13.91 -0.45 -13.07
CA LEU A 85 -13.36 -1.08 -14.27
C LEU A 85 -14.39 -1.49 -15.32
N LEU A 86 -15.66 -1.62 -14.98
CA LEU A 86 -16.74 -1.82 -15.93
C LEU A 86 -18.03 -1.31 -15.26
N ALA A 87 -18.82 -0.48 -15.96
CA ALA A 87 -20.08 0.08 -15.44
C ALA A 87 -21.07 -0.97 -14.90
N ASN A 88 -20.90 -2.24 -15.30
CA ASN A 88 -21.77 -3.36 -14.93
C ASN A 88 -21.18 -4.27 -13.84
N PHE A 89 -19.95 -4.02 -13.39
CA PHE A 89 -19.30 -4.78 -12.30
C PHE A 89 -18.83 -3.81 -11.22
N ALA A 90 -19.77 -3.37 -10.37
CA ALA A 90 -19.52 -2.52 -9.18
C ALA A 90 -18.52 -3.10 -8.16
N GLN A 91 -17.93 -4.26 -8.43
CA GLN A 91 -16.93 -4.94 -7.62
C GLN A 91 -15.49 -4.75 -8.13
N ASN A 92 -15.29 -4.28 -9.37
CA ASN A 92 -13.96 -4.19 -9.97
C ASN A 92 -13.37 -2.78 -9.81
N LYS A 93 -13.12 -2.35 -8.57
CA LYS A 93 -12.29 -1.16 -8.33
C LYS A 93 -10.84 -1.60 -8.14
N SER A 94 -9.90 -0.91 -8.78
CA SER A 94 -8.49 -1.29 -8.73
C SER A 94 -7.74 -0.62 -7.57
N LEU A 95 -6.79 -1.35 -6.99
CA LEU A 95 -5.79 -0.84 -6.05
C LEU A 95 -4.41 -0.62 -6.72
N LEU A 96 -4.32 -0.85 -8.03
CA LEU A 96 -3.08 -0.64 -8.81
C LEU A 96 -2.81 0.84 -9.06
N ALA A 97 -1.54 1.23 -9.09
CA ALA A 97 -1.09 2.61 -9.29
C ALA A 97 -1.65 3.55 -8.21
N LYS A 98 -1.58 3.10 -6.95
CA LYS A 98 -2.11 3.76 -5.76
C LYS A 98 -1.14 3.67 -4.59
N ILE A 99 -1.24 4.65 -3.70
CA ILE A 99 -0.77 4.52 -2.33
C ILE A 99 -2.00 4.27 -1.46
N MET A 100 -1.97 3.18 -0.70
CA MET A 100 -3.03 2.81 0.24
C MET A 100 -2.62 3.15 1.68
N ARG A 101 -3.60 3.42 2.54
CA ARG A 101 -3.41 3.66 3.97
C ARG A 101 -4.40 2.84 4.80
N PHE A 102 -3.87 2.02 5.69
CA PHE A 102 -4.62 1.07 6.52
C PHE A 102 -4.44 1.34 8.01
N ASP A 103 -5.45 1.01 8.81
CA ASP A 103 -5.31 0.78 10.24
C ASP A 103 -5.20 -0.72 10.50
N VAL A 104 -4.02 -1.16 10.94
CA VAL A 104 -3.73 -2.58 11.23
C VAL A 104 -3.83 -2.91 12.72
N ASN A 105 -4.07 -1.91 13.56
CA ASN A 105 -4.23 -2.09 15.00
C ASN A 105 -5.68 -2.43 15.36
N ASP A 106 -6.63 -2.01 14.52
CA ASP A 106 -8.05 -2.29 14.68
C ASP A 106 -8.51 -3.41 13.73
N ILE A 107 -9.40 -4.27 14.24
CA ILE A 107 -9.94 -5.42 13.51
C ILE A 107 -11.37 -5.08 13.13
N PRO A 108 -11.67 -4.96 11.82
CA PRO A 108 -13.02 -4.64 11.41
C PRO A 108 -13.94 -5.81 11.75
N SER A 109 -15.18 -5.49 12.09
CA SER A 109 -16.23 -6.51 12.19
C SER A 109 -16.56 -7.10 10.82
N GLU A 110 -17.10 -8.32 10.76
CA GLU A 110 -17.49 -8.95 9.48
C GLU A 110 -18.48 -8.10 8.66
N SER A 111 -19.35 -7.36 9.35
CA SER A 111 -20.30 -6.46 8.70
C SER A 111 -19.61 -5.26 8.06
N GLU A 112 -18.53 -4.74 8.67
CA GLU A 112 -17.73 -3.67 8.08
C GLU A 112 -16.91 -4.14 6.89
N VAL A 113 -16.29 -5.32 6.99
CA VAL A 113 -15.58 -5.96 5.86
C VAL A 113 -16.55 -6.12 4.69
N THR A 114 -17.77 -6.58 4.94
CA THR A 114 -18.79 -6.79 3.90
C THR A 114 -19.32 -5.46 3.34
N ARG A 115 -19.59 -4.47 4.22
CA ARG A 115 -20.12 -3.15 3.83
C ARG A 115 -19.13 -2.37 2.96
N LEU A 116 -17.87 -2.32 3.38
CA LEU A 116 -16.81 -1.60 2.68
C LEU A 116 -16.14 -2.43 1.57
N ARG A 117 -16.42 -3.74 1.52
CA ARG A 117 -15.86 -4.68 0.55
C ARG A 117 -14.33 -4.67 0.57
N LEU A 118 -13.80 -4.77 1.80
CA LEU A 118 -12.36 -4.72 2.05
C LEU A 118 -11.65 -5.94 1.47
N TRP A 119 -10.41 -5.75 1.05
CA TRP A 119 -9.58 -6.81 0.47
C TRP A 119 -8.84 -7.65 1.53
N GLY A 120 -8.97 -7.30 2.81
CA GLY A 120 -8.23 -7.94 3.87
C GLY A 120 -8.76 -7.60 5.26
N ASN A 121 -7.98 -7.98 6.27
CA ASN A 121 -8.33 -7.85 7.68
C ASN A 121 -7.62 -6.63 8.31
N TYR A 122 -8.12 -5.45 7.98
CA TYR A 122 -7.68 -4.14 8.48
C TYR A 122 -8.86 -3.18 8.52
N SER A 123 -8.80 -2.18 9.37
CA SER A 123 -9.76 -1.07 9.36
C SER A 123 -9.30 0.04 8.41
N ILE A 124 -10.26 0.86 7.98
CA ILE A 124 -9.98 2.05 7.17
C ILE A 124 -9.93 3.27 8.11
N PRO A 125 -8.83 4.05 8.11
CA PRO A 125 -8.79 5.30 8.85
C PRO A 125 -9.94 6.22 8.43
N SER A 126 -10.69 6.75 9.40
CA SER A 126 -11.89 7.56 9.15
C SER A 126 -11.62 8.83 8.32
N ASP A 127 -10.39 9.31 8.30
CA ASP A 127 -9.94 10.45 7.51
C ASP A 127 -9.35 10.05 6.14
N ASN A 128 -9.48 8.79 5.68
CA ASN A 128 -9.12 8.43 4.31
C ASN A 128 -10.00 9.21 3.30
N PRO A 129 -9.42 9.69 2.19
CA PRO A 129 -10.12 10.60 1.28
C PRO A 129 -11.31 9.98 0.54
N TYR A 130 -11.32 8.66 0.35
CA TYR A 130 -12.30 7.98 -0.51
C TYR A 130 -13.24 7.02 0.25
N ILE A 131 -13.46 7.25 1.54
CA ILE A 131 -14.25 6.33 2.39
C ILE A 131 -15.70 6.17 1.90
N GLU A 132 -16.31 7.25 1.43
CA GLU A 132 -17.68 7.28 0.88
C GLU A 132 -17.72 7.26 -0.66
N ASP A 133 -16.56 7.10 -1.31
CA ASP A 133 -16.48 7.17 -2.77
C ASP A 133 -17.08 5.91 -3.41
N LYS A 134 -18.09 6.11 -4.26
CA LYS A 134 -18.78 5.01 -4.95
C LYS A 134 -17.93 4.36 -6.02
N ASP A 135 -16.89 5.04 -6.44
CA ASP A 135 -16.03 4.69 -7.54
C ASP A 135 -14.63 4.26 -7.06
N LEU A 136 -14.08 4.92 -6.04
CA LEU A 136 -12.77 4.58 -5.50
C LEU A 136 -12.84 3.66 -4.29
N LYS A 137 -11.72 2.99 -4.03
CA LYS A 137 -11.57 2.09 -2.88
C LYS A 137 -11.25 2.91 -1.63
N PRO A 138 -11.90 2.63 -0.47
CA PRO A 138 -11.69 3.39 0.76
C PRO A 138 -10.25 3.28 1.29
N GLU A 139 -9.49 2.26 0.86
CA GLU A 139 -8.07 2.05 1.13
C GLU A 139 -7.18 3.16 0.57
N ILE A 140 -7.60 3.84 -0.50
CA ILE A 140 -6.75 4.73 -1.28
C ILE A 140 -6.44 6.02 -0.49
N TRP A 141 -5.16 6.35 -0.39
CA TRP A 141 -4.65 7.62 0.11
C TRP A 141 -4.34 8.61 -1.02
N ALA A 142 -3.69 8.11 -2.07
CA ALA A 142 -3.35 8.87 -3.27
C ALA A 142 -3.32 7.96 -4.51
N LEU A 143 -3.46 8.53 -5.70
CA LEU A 143 -3.61 7.78 -6.95
C LEU A 143 -2.87 8.39 -8.13
N GLY A 144 -2.83 7.67 -9.24
CA GLY A 144 -2.23 8.16 -10.48
C GLY A 144 -0.70 8.12 -10.46
N LEU A 145 -0.11 7.15 -9.75
CA LEU A 145 1.33 6.85 -9.79
C LEU A 145 1.59 5.71 -10.78
N GLN A 146 2.80 5.55 -11.29
CA GLN A 146 3.15 4.41 -12.14
C GLN A 146 3.71 3.24 -11.32
N ASN A 147 4.86 3.42 -10.71
CA ASN A 147 5.60 2.45 -9.91
C ASN A 147 6.34 3.17 -8.77
N PRO A 148 5.62 3.55 -7.68
CA PRO A 148 6.19 4.27 -6.54
C PRO A 148 7.12 3.38 -5.71
N TRP A 149 8.32 3.11 -6.23
CA TRP A 149 9.25 2.10 -5.71
C TRP A 149 9.68 2.43 -4.29
N ARG A 150 10.17 3.67 -4.07
CA ARG A 150 10.77 4.06 -2.80
C ARG A 150 10.20 5.38 -2.29
N CYS A 151 9.55 5.28 -1.15
CA CYS A 151 8.99 6.37 -0.40
C CYS A 151 9.49 6.42 1.03
N SER A 152 9.39 7.60 1.62
CA SER A 152 9.75 7.87 3.01
C SER A 152 9.04 9.12 3.51
N PHE A 153 8.72 9.14 4.81
CA PHE A 153 8.42 10.38 5.52
C PHE A 153 9.73 11.04 5.96
N ASP A 154 9.81 12.37 5.81
CA ASP A 154 10.90 13.17 6.36
C ASP A 154 10.83 13.15 7.89
N SER A 155 11.93 12.74 8.54
CA SER A 155 12.00 12.61 10.01
C SER A 155 11.96 13.96 10.74
N GLU A 156 12.44 15.03 10.11
CA GLU A 156 12.42 16.39 10.67
C GLU A 156 11.11 17.11 10.34
N ARG A 157 10.47 16.73 9.22
CA ARG A 157 9.18 17.27 8.76
C ARG A 157 8.19 16.14 8.48
N PRO A 158 7.58 15.51 9.49
CA PRO A 158 6.77 14.30 9.30
C PRO A 158 5.56 14.44 8.37
N SER A 159 5.15 15.66 8.00
CA SER A 159 4.12 15.91 6.99
C SER A 159 4.62 15.75 5.54
N TYR A 160 5.94 15.72 5.32
CA TYR A 160 6.55 15.56 4.01
C TYR A 160 6.70 14.07 3.74
N PHE A 161 5.77 13.54 2.95
CA PHE A 161 5.83 12.19 2.44
C PHE A 161 6.35 12.25 1.01
N MET A 162 7.48 11.64 0.71
CA MET A 162 8.08 11.69 -0.63
C MET A 162 8.16 10.30 -1.22
N CYS A 163 7.93 10.17 -2.53
CA CYS A 163 8.04 8.93 -3.29
C CYS A 163 8.83 9.16 -4.57
N GLY A 164 9.78 8.27 -4.86
CA GLY A 164 10.29 8.08 -6.21
C GLY A 164 9.33 7.20 -7.00
N ASP A 165 8.83 7.71 -8.11
CA ASP A 165 7.95 7.02 -9.04
C ASP A 165 8.72 6.70 -10.32
N VAL A 166 8.93 5.40 -10.58
CA VAL A 166 9.64 4.96 -11.78
C VAL A 166 8.66 5.02 -12.94
N GLY A 167 8.81 6.05 -13.77
CA GLY A 167 8.00 6.30 -14.94
C GLY A 167 8.37 5.40 -16.13
N GLN A 168 7.61 5.56 -17.22
CA GLN A 168 7.78 4.70 -18.39
C GLN A 168 8.88 5.30 -19.28
N ASN A 169 9.85 4.48 -19.66
CA ASN A 169 11.03 4.84 -20.46
C ASN A 169 12.06 5.65 -19.64
N ASP A 170 12.36 6.88 -20.04
CA ASP A 170 13.55 7.63 -19.59
C ASP A 170 13.27 8.67 -18.50
N TYR A 171 12.06 8.70 -17.94
CA TYR A 171 11.65 9.68 -16.93
C TYR A 171 11.31 9.00 -15.61
N GLU A 172 11.93 9.46 -14.54
CA GLU A 172 11.62 9.11 -13.16
C GLU A 172 11.13 10.38 -12.46
N GLU A 173 10.09 10.26 -11.65
CA GLU A 173 9.45 11.37 -10.94
C GLU A 173 9.75 11.27 -9.44
N MET A 174 9.80 12.41 -8.76
CA MET A 174 9.94 12.50 -7.30
C MET A 174 8.78 13.34 -6.76
N ASP A 175 7.80 12.67 -6.18
CA ASP A 175 6.56 13.29 -5.75
C ASP A 175 6.54 13.58 -4.26
N ILE A 176 5.97 14.73 -3.88
CA ILE A 176 5.50 14.97 -2.52
C ILE A 176 4.07 14.46 -2.43
N ILE A 177 3.91 13.32 -1.75
CA ILE A 177 2.64 12.64 -1.60
C ILE A 177 1.73 13.36 -0.61
N THR A 178 0.57 13.78 -1.10
CA THR A 178 -0.47 14.43 -0.31
C THR A 178 -1.76 13.62 -0.28
N LYS A 179 -2.57 13.85 0.76
CA LYS A 179 -3.93 13.29 0.87
C LYS A 179 -4.74 13.66 -0.37
N ASN A 180 -5.42 12.68 -0.97
CA ASN A 180 -6.26 12.90 -2.16
C ASN A 180 -5.45 13.38 -3.39
N GLY A 181 -4.11 13.20 -3.39
CA GLY A 181 -3.27 13.54 -4.53
C GLY A 181 -3.55 12.63 -5.74
N ASN A 182 -3.49 13.22 -6.93
CA ASN A 182 -3.51 12.50 -8.21
C ASN A 182 -2.30 12.92 -9.05
N TYR A 183 -1.37 12.01 -9.29
CA TYR A 183 -0.09 12.28 -9.97
C TYR A 183 -0.16 12.05 -11.49
N GLY A 184 -1.38 11.90 -12.03
CA GLY A 184 -1.62 12.04 -13.46
C GLY A 184 -1.34 10.80 -14.31
N TRP A 185 -0.63 9.77 -13.82
CA TRP A 185 -0.43 8.54 -14.56
C TRP A 185 -1.78 7.91 -14.94
N ARG A 186 -2.07 7.56 -16.20
CA ARG A 186 -1.24 7.64 -17.42
C ARG A 186 -1.53 8.83 -18.35
N ILE A 187 -2.35 9.79 -17.92
CA ILE A 187 -2.85 10.90 -18.74
C ILE A 187 -1.83 12.04 -18.87
N ILE A 188 -1.02 12.25 -17.83
CA ILE A 188 -0.02 13.32 -17.73
C ILE A 188 1.25 12.71 -17.14
N LEU A 189 2.41 12.95 -17.78
CA LEU A 189 3.71 12.90 -17.10
C LEU A 189 3.83 14.21 -16.32
N VAL A 190 3.97 14.14 -14.99
CA VAL A 190 4.11 15.34 -14.15
C VAL A 190 5.60 15.57 -13.96
N ILE A 191 6.16 16.45 -14.81
CA ILE A 191 7.55 16.91 -14.76
C ILE A 191 7.72 18.12 -13.83
#